data_AF-A0A3D1ZGF9-F1
#
_entry.id   AF-A0A3D1ZGF9-F1
#
_cell.length_a   1.000
_cell.length_b   1.000
_cell.length_c   1.000
_cell.angle_alpha   90.00
_cell.angle_beta   90.00
_cell.angle_gamma   90.00
#
_symmetry.space_group_name_H-M   'P 1'
#
loop_
_entity.id
_entity.type
_entity.pdbx_description
1 polymer ?
#
loop_
_entity_poly.entity_id
_entity_poly.type
_entity_poly.pdbx_seq_one_letter_code
_entity_poly.pdbx_strand_id
1 'polypeptide(L)'
;MDIERIQSVSKPFVPSLVIKCIQMKLNANIYMFSFFKIRTKRTLKTLVLIGSLLLIATTSGDALRFSSAQEVAAPYSYDLITWHFENFLSKWTHRASRYLPWNYLSDAERQSLVAEYFELTPRMQELKDIIRTVSSEAGNDSGPRLAGLESELDLVRARREHLQPDVEEAIESAISAVAVEQRLGALGEFVFPPVDIRLTEPPKVLITSPRDRIERTNDVLVDPHVQVEDREAMESRLLESDDLSALVIDIGGVATYPASLYSGGDIKGTLRTAAHEWLHHYLFFKPLGQNIYQSSEMQALNETLANIAGKEIGDIALRNLAPVAASINPSLPIGNFYEAQSAAIAKVDEFDFQHEMRKTRERVDELLDLGKIAAAESFMEEQRQVFVANGFNIRKLNQAYFAFNGTYADSAASSSPIADQLNRYRAAASNVGSFVKMIAGFSSYQKFMDELDELDK
;
A
#
# COMPACT_ATOMS: atom_id res chain seq x y z
N MET A 1 38.72 42.96 -63.55
CA MET A 1 39.72 42.36 -64.46
C MET A 1 39.81 40.89 -64.08
N ASP A 2 38.91 40.04 -64.58
CA ASP A 2 38.95 39.41 -65.93
C ASP A 2 40.11 38.42 -66.04
N ILE A 3 40.02 37.16 -66.50
CA ILE A 3 39.04 36.38 -67.29
C ILE A 3 39.48 34.88 -67.17
N GLU A 4 38.56 33.95 -67.44
CA GLU A 4 38.64 32.56 -67.98
C GLU A 4 40.01 32.00 -68.48
N ARG A 5 40.31 30.71 -68.70
CA ARG A 5 39.79 29.33 -68.51
C ARG A 5 40.78 28.41 -69.32
N ILE A 6 40.70 27.07 -69.14
CA ILE A 6 41.20 25.98 -70.05
C ILE A 6 42.71 25.63 -69.87
N GLN A 7 43.22 24.37 -69.73
CA GLN A 7 42.83 23.05 -70.25
C GLN A 7 43.41 21.85 -69.43
N SER A 8 42.86 20.68 -69.74
CA SER A 8 43.10 19.27 -69.31
C SER A 8 44.51 18.78 -68.93
N VAL A 9 44.57 17.68 -68.15
CA VAL A 9 45.09 16.35 -68.59
C VAL A 9 44.99 15.26 -67.49
N SER A 10 44.46 14.10 -67.90
CA SER A 10 44.59 12.69 -67.42
C SER A 10 44.39 12.29 -65.95
N LYS A 11 43.40 11.41 -65.72
CA LYS A 11 43.34 10.46 -64.59
C LYS A 11 44.24 9.24 -64.86
N PRO A 12 44.99 8.70 -63.86
CA PRO A 12 45.52 7.36 -63.94
C PRO A 12 44.54 6.32 -63.39
N PHE A 13 44.52 5.19 -64.09
CA PHE A 13 43.69 4.01 -63.90
C PHE A 13 44.30 3.13 -62.80
N VAL A 14 43.57 2.86 -61.71
CA VAL A 14 43.97 1.88 -60.69
C VAL A 14 43.17 0.59 -60.94
N PRO A 15 43.79 -0.60 -61.06
CA PRO A 15 43.07 -1.83 -61.41
C PRO A 15 42.13 -2.29 -60.30
N SER A 16 40.88 -2.61 -60.68
CA SER A 16 39.76 -2.95 -59.79
C SER A 16 39.95 -4.19 -58.89
N LEU A 17 41.02 -4.98 -59.08
CA LEU A 17 41.33 -6.13 -58.24
C LEU A 17 41.95 -5.76 -56.89
N VAL A 18 42.72 -4.67 -56.80
CA VAL A 18 43.39 -4.28 -55.53
C VAL A 18 42.38 -3.71 -54.53
N ILE A 19 41.37 -2.97 -55.01
CA ILE A 19 40.29 -2.42 -54.17
C ILE A 19 39.38 -3.54 -53.65
N LYS A 20 39.06 -4.56 -54.47
CA LYS A 20 38.23 -5.71 -54.04
C LYS A 20 38.90 -6.57 -52.96
N CYS A 21 40.21 -6.79 -53.03
CA CYS A 21 40.93 -7.55 -51.99
C CYS A 21 41.05 -6.80 -50.65
N ILE A 22 41.18 -5.47 -50.68
CA ILE A 22 41.23 -4.64 -49.46
C ILE A 22 39.82 -4.50 -48.83
N GLN A 23 38.77 -4.33 -49.64
CA GLN A 23 37.38 -4.30 -49.13
C GLN A 23 36.91 -5.65 -48.55
N MET A 24 37.32 -6.79 -49.11
CA MET A 24 37.00 -8.10 -48.52
C MET A 24 37.73 -8.34 -47.18
N LYS A 25 38.99 -7.92 -47.04
CA LYS A 25 39.72 -8.05 -45.76
C LYS A 25 39.22 -7.09 -44.67
N LEU A 26 38.77 -5.89 -45.04
CA LEU A 26 38.14 -4.95 -44.09
C LEU A 26 36.74 -5.39 -43.66
N ASN A 27 35.91 -5.88 -44.58
CA ASN A 27 34.58 -6.39 -44.23
C ASN A 27 34.67 -7.67 -43.38
N ALA A 28 35.59 -8.60 -43.67
CA ALA A 28 35.79 -9.78 -42.84
C ALA A 28 36.20 -9.41 -41.40
N ASN A 29 37.05 -8.38 -41.21
CA ASN A 29 37.41 -7.90 -39.87
C ASN A 29 36.25 -7.19 -39.15
N ILE A 30 35.40 -6.42 -39.84
CA ILE A 30 34.24 -5.75 -39.24
C ILE A 30 33.16 -6.77 -38.83
N TYR A 31 32.90 -7.78 -39.66
CA TYR A 31 31.98 -8.86 -39.29
C TYR A 31 32.55 -9.73 -38.18
N MET A 32 33.86 -10.03 -38.17
CA MET A 32 34.49 -10.81 -37.10
C MET A 32 34.53 -10.05 -35.77
N PHE A 33 34.82 -8.73 -35.76
CA PHE A 33 34.76 -7.88 -34.56
C PHE A 33 33.33 -7.63 -34.06
N SER A 34 32.34 -7.53 -34.97
CA SER A 34 30.93 -7.42 -34.59
C SER A 34 30.39 -8.73 -34.03
N PHE A 35 30.73 -9.87 -34.64
CA PHE A 35 30.43 -11.19 -34.08
C PHE A 35 31.14 -11.41 -32.74
N PHE A 36 32.41 -11.02 -32.60
CA PHE A 36 33.12 -11.11 -31.32
C PHE A 36 32.46 -10.22 -30.27
N LYS A 37 32.13 -8.94 -30.57
CA LYS A 37 31.44 -8.03 -29.64
C LYS A 37 30.08 -8.55 -29.19
N ILE A 38 29.27 -9.09 -30.11
CA ILE A 38 27.94 -9.65 -29.82
C ILE A 38 28.08 -10.93 -28.98
N ARG A 39 29.05 -11.79 -29.32
CA ARG A 39 29.32 -13.02 -28.57
C ARG A 39 29.89 -12.72 -27.19
N THR A 40 30.81 -11.76 -27.04
CA THR A 40 31.30 -11.29 -25.73
C THR A 40 30.23 -10.61 -24.89
N LYS A 41 29.29 -9.86 -25.49
CA LYS A 41 28.17 -9.27 -24.74
C LYS A 41 27.16 -10.33 -24.30
N ARG A 42 26.89 -11.36 -25.13
CA ARG A 42 26.07 -12.51 -24.75
C ARG A 42 26.75 -13.33 -23.66
N THR A 43 28.02 -13.68 -23.81
CA THR A 43 28.76 -14.44 -22.78
C THR A 43 28.91 -13.63 -21.49
N LEU A 44 29.10 -12.32 -21.55
CA LEU A 44 29.15 -11.47 -20.35
C LEU A 44 27.77 -11.40 -19.67
N LYS A 45 26.67 -11.27 -20.41
CA LYS A 45 25.31 -11.34 -19.83
C LYS A 45 25.02 -12.71 -19.22
N THR A 46 25.43 -13.79 -19.88
CA THR A 46 25.27 -15.16 -19.37
C THR A 46 26.15 -15.39 -18.14
N LEU A 47 27.38 -14.86 -18.11
CA LEU A 47 28.27 -14.93 -16.95
C LEU A 47 27.79 -14.07 -15.78
N VAL A 48 27.19 -12.90 -16.05
CA VAL A 48 26.54 -12.09 -15.02
C VAL A 48 25.32 -12.81 -14.48
N LEU A 49 24.45 -13.37 -15.34
CA LEU A 49 23.27 -14.13 -14.92
C LEU A 49 23.66 -15.39 -14.12
N ILE A 50 24.65 -16.15 -14.59
CA ILE A 50 25.20 -17.31 -13.88
C ILE A 50 25.87 -16.86 -12.59
N GLY A 51 26.58 -15.73 -12.59
CA GLY A 51 27.17 -15.13 -11.40
C GLY A 51 26.13 -14.69 -10.37
N SER A 52 25.01 -14.11 -10.81
CA SER A 52 23.86 -13.74 -9.97
C SER A 52 23.15 -14.98 -9.43
N LEU A 53 22.91 -15.99 -10.27
CA LEU A 53 22.33 -17.27 -9.86
C LEU A 53 23.24 -18.03 -8.89
N LEU A 54 24.56 -18.02 -9.11
CA LEU A 54 25.54 -18.58 -8.19
C LEU A 54 25.62 -17.77 -6.90
N LEU A 55 25.50 -16.43 -6.95
CA LEU A 55 25.43 -15.61 -5.75
C LEU A 55 24.22 -16.00 -4.90
N ILE A 56 23.04 -16.10 -5.53
CA ILE A 56 21.79 -16.56 -4.91
C ILE A 56 21.95 -17.99 -4.34
N ALA A 57 22.57 -18.90 -5.08
CA ALA A 57 22.81 -20.27 -4.63
C ALA A 57 23.86 -20.36 -3.50
N THR A 58 24.87 -19.48 -3.47
CA THR A 58 25.87 -19.43 -2.39
C THR A 58 25.38 -18.72 -1.14
N THR A 59 24.38 -17.83 -1.25
CA THR A 59 23.65 -17.29 -0.10
C THR A 59 22.56 -18.24 0.42
N SER A 60 22.23 -19.30 -0.33
CA SER A 60 21.29 -20.36 0.08
C SER A 60 21.93 -21.40 1.02
N GLY A 61 23.15 -21.14 1.52
CA GLY A 61 23.88 -21.99 2.47
C GLY A 61 23.35 -21.92 3.90
N ASP A 62 22.57 -20.89 4.22
CA ASP A 62 21.58 -20.96 5.30
C ASP A 62 20.27 -21.39 4.65
N ALA A 63 19.76 -22.57 4.99
CA ALA A 63 18.39 -22.93 4.65
C ALA A 63 17.50 -21.73 5.04
N LEU A 64 16.67 -21.23 4.12
CA LEU A 64 15.67 -20.20 4.43
C LEU A 64 14.84 -20.72 5.60
N ARG A 65 15.18 -20.32 6.83
CA ARG A 65 14.45 -20.70 8.02
C ARG A 65 13.25 -19.79 8.07
N PHE A 66 12.13 -20.32 7.58
CA PHE A 66 10.85 -19.65 7.74
C PHE A 66 10.53 -19.52 9.23
N SER A 67 9.97 -18.39 9.64
CA SER A 67 9.36 -18.32 10.97
C SER A 67 8.14 -19.22 11.03
N SER A 68 7.71 -19.62 12.23
CA SER A 68 6.50 -20.45 12.39
C SER A 68 5.28 -19.79 11.75
N ALA A 69 5.18 -18.46 11.79
CA ALA A 69 4.16 -17.70 11.09
C ALA A 69 4.22 -17.89 9.56
N GLN A 70 5.41 -17.85 8.97
CA GLN A 70 5.61 -18.09 7.54
C GLN A 70 5.31 -19.54 7.15
N GLU A 71 5.68 -20.51 7.98
CA GLU A 71 5.38 -21.93 7.73
C GLU A 71 3.87 -22.21 7.78
N VAL A 72 3.17 -21.65 8.75
CA VAL A 72 1.71 -21.80 8.91
C VAL A 72 0.96 -21.10 7.78
N ALA A 73 1.42 -19.93 7.35
CA ALA A 73 0.80 -19.14 6.29
C ALA A 73 1.19 -19.58 4.88
N ALA A 74 2.22 -20.42 4.70
CA ALA A 74 2.76 -20.79 3.39
C ALA A 74 1.69 -21.20 2.34
N PRO A 75 0.66 -22.01 2.68
CA PRO A 75 -0.39 -22.39 1.73
C PRO A 75 -1.26 -21.23 1.24
N TYR A 76 -1.29 -20.14 2.00
CA TYR A 76 -2.10 -18.94 1.76
C TYR A 76 -1.22 -17.72 1.48
N SER A 77 0.08 -17.91 1.20
CA SER A 77 1.02 -16.80 1.03
C SER A 77 0.64 -15.93 -0.17
N TYR A 78 0.71 -14.62 0.01
CA TYR A 78 0.43 -13.68 -1.06
C TYR A 78 1.65 -13.49 -1.98
N ASP A 79 1.49 -13.76 -3.27
CA ASP A 79 2.57 -13.56 -4.26
C ASP A 79 2.69 -12.09 -4.67
N LEU A 80 3.47 -11.36 -3.90
CA LEU A 80 3.77 -9.95 -4.11
C LEU A 80 4.46 -9.69 -5.46
N ILE A 81 5.30 -10.62 -5.92
CA ILE A 81 6.14 -10.43 -7.12
C ILE A 81 5.26 -10.53 -8.36
N THR A 82 4.46 -11.58 -8.45
CA THR A 82 3.52 -11.76 -9.57
C THR A 82 2.52 -10.61 -9.61
N TRP A 83 1.94 -10.25 -8.45
CA TRP A 83 1.01 -9.12 -8.37
C TRP A 83 1.65 -7.80 -8.84
N HIS A 84 2.89 -7.52 -8.44
CA HIS A 84 3.61 -6.30 -8.83
C HIS A 84 3.77 -6.19 -10.34
N PHE A 85 4.19 -7.27 -11.03
CA PHE A 85 4.37 -7.25 -12.48
C PHE A 85 3.06 -7.07 -13.24
N GLU A 86 1.98 -7.72 -12.80
CA GLU A 86 0.66 -7.63 -13.43
C GLU A 86 0.04 -6.23 -13.30
N ASN A 87 0.16 -5.61 -12.13
CA ASN A 87 -0.46 -4.32 -11.84
C ASN A 87 0.40 -3.12 -12.27
N PHE A 88 1.73 -3.26 -12.29
CA PHE A 88 2.61 -2.20 -12.80
C PHE A 88 2.48 -2.06 -14.33
N LEU A 89 2.69 -3.12 -15.09
CA LEU A 89 2.77 -3.01 -16.56
C LEU A 89 1.44 -2.59 -17.21
N SER A 90 0.32 -3.18 -16.76
CA SER A 90 -1.02 -2.87 -17.28
C SER A 90 -1.45 -1.43 -17.01
N LYS A 91 -0.95 -0.84 -15.92
CA LYS A 91 -1.29 0.52 -15.54
C LYS A 91 -0.45 1.56 -16.28
N TRP A 92 0.85 1.33 -16.41
CA TRP A 92 1.73 2.26 -17.12
C TRP A 92 1.40 2.35 -18.63
N THR A 93 0.82 1.31 -19.23
CA THR A 93 0.27 1.38 -20.59
C THR A 93 -1.00 2.24 -20.66
N HIS A 94 -1.91 2.14 -19.68
CA HIS A 94 -3.07 3.03 -19.59
C HIS A 94 -2.65 4.50 -19.44
N ARG A 95 -1.75 4.80 -18.49
CA ARG A 95 -1.22 6.15 -18.27
C ARG A 95 -0.53 6.70 -19.52
N ALA A 96 0.27 5.89 -20.22
CA ALA A 96 0.89 6.29 -21.49
C ALA A 96 -0.14 6.63 -22.58
N SER A 97 -1.29 5.93 -22.62
CA SER A 97 -2.35 6.21 -23.58
C SER A 97 -3.10 7.53 -23.32
N ARG A 98 -3.13 8.00 -22.07
CA ARG A 98 -3.76 9.26 -21.63
C ARG A 98 -2.94 10.51 -21.95
N TYR A 99 -1.61 10.38 -22.04
CA TYR A 99 -0.73 11.46 -22.53
C TYR A 99 -0.91 11.78 -24.02
N LEU A 100 -1.73 11.01 -24.75
CA LEU A 100 -2.09 11.32 -26.12
C LEU A 100 -3.17 12.43 -26.15
N PRO A 101 -3.02 13.46 -27.00
CA PRO A 101 -3.83 14.68 -26.94
C PRO A 101 -5.33 14.49 -27.23
N TRP A 102 -5.75 13.31 -27.68
CA TRP A 102 -7.15 12.95 -27.97
C TRP A 102 -7.84 12.15 -26.85
N ASN A 103 -7.13 11.82 -25.75
CA ASN A 103 -7.66 11.04 -24.61
C ASN A 103 -7.71 11.84 -23.30
N TYR A 104 -7.61 13.17 -23.38
CA TYR A 104 -7.62 14.04 -22.20
C TYR A 104 -9.04 14.21 -21.64
N LEU A 105 -9.25 13.84 -20.38
CA LEU A 105 -10.47 14.17 -19.64
C LEU A 105 -10.37 15.57 -19.02
N SER A 106 -11.44 16.35 -19.12
CA SER A 106 -11.62 17.58 -18.34
C SER A 106 -11.79 17.27 -16.85
N ASP A 107 -11.55 18.26 -15.99
CA ASP A 107 -11.68 18.08 -14.53
C ASP A 107 -13.12 17.72 -14.13
N ALA A 108 -14.13 18.26 -14.83
CA ALA A 108 -15.53 17.92 -14.60
C ALA A 108 -15.85 16.46 -14.96
N GLU A 109 -15.27 15.94 -16.04
CA GLU A 109 -15.43 14.53 -16.42
C GLU A 109 -14.75 13.61 -15.41
N ARG A 110 -13.52 13.90 -15.00
CA ARG A 110 -12.82 13.10 -13.96
C ARG A 110 -13.64 13.06 -12.67
N GLN A 111 -14.17 14.21 -12.25
CA GLN A 111 -15.02 14.30 -11.07
C GLN A 111 -16.28 13.43 -11.20
N SER A 112 -16.97 13.47 -12.35
CA SER A 112 -18.15 12.63 -12.58
C SER A 112 -17.85 11.13 -12.51
N LEU A 113 -16.69 10.70 -13.03
CA LEU A 113 -16.29 9.28 -13.01
C LEU A 113 -15.97 8.81 -11.58
N VAL A 114 -15.30 9.65 -10.79
CA VAL A 114 -15.04 9.40 -9.37
C VAL A 114 -16.35 9.27 -8.60
N ALA A 115 -17.30 10.19 -8.82
CA ALA A 115 -18.62 10.14 -8.18
C ALA A 115 -19.33 8.81 -8.46
N GLU A 116 -19.43 8.44 -9.74
CA GLU A 116 -20.09 7.22 -10.17
C GLU A 116 -19.44 5.96 -9.57
N TYR A 117 -18.11 5.88 -9.56
CA TYR A 117 -17.40 4.72 -9.00
C TYR A 117 -17.70 4.49 -7.52
N PHE A 118 -17.74 5.57 -6.73
CA PHE A 118 -18.05 5.49 -5.31
C PHE A 118 -19.55 5.29 -5.04
N GLU A 119 -20.46 5.77 -5.90
CA GLU A 119 -21.89 5.45 -5.83
C GLU A 119 -22.20 3.98 -6.13
N LEU A 120 -21.43 3.34 -7.02
CA LEU A 120 -21.58 1.92 -7.34
C LEU A 120 -21.11 0.99 -6.20
N THR A 121 -20.32 1.50 -5.25
CA THR A 121 -19.78 0.72 -4.12
C THR A 121 -20.87 0.23 -3.16
N PRO A 122 -21.73 1.10 -2.58
CA PRO A 122 -22.83 0.65 -1.73
C PRO A 122 -23.85 -0.20 -2.51
N ARG A 123 -24.08 0.07 -3.80
CA ARG A 123 -24.98 -0.75 -4.62
C ARG A 123 -24.46 -2.18 -4.78
N MET A 124 -23.16 -2.33 -5.02
CA MET A 124 -22.52 -3.64 -5.11
C MET A 124 -22.66 -4.42 -3.78
N GLN A 125 -22.48 -3.74 -2.65
CA GLN A 125 -22.59 -4.37 -1.33
C GLN A 125 -24.04 -4.77 -1.01
N GLU A 126 -25.00 -3.90 -1.29
CA GLU A 126 -26.43 -4.18 -1.16
C GLU A 126 -26.83 -5.42 -1.98
N LEU A 127 -26.39 -5.51 -3.24
CA LEU A 127 -26.67 -6.66 -4.09
C LEU A 127 -26.08 -7.96 -3.52
N LYS A 128 -24.83 -7.92 -3.02
CA LYS A 128 -24.21 -9.08 -2.37
C LYS A 128 -25.00 -9.53 -1.13
N ASP A 129 -25.47 -8.60 -0.31
CA ASP A 129 -26.26 -8.91 0.89
C ASP A 129 -27.64 -9.49 0.56
N ILE A 130 -28.31 -8.95 -0.46
CA ILE A 130 -29.59 -9.49 -0.96
C ILE A 130 -29.38 -10.91 -1.51
N ILE A 131 -28.35 -11.13 -2.35
CA ILE A 131 -28.05 -12.45 -2.92
C ILE A 131 -27.80 -13.47 -1.81
N ARG A 132 -27.00 -13.13 -0.79
CA ARG A 132 -26.74 -14.00 0.35
C ARG A 132 -28.03 -14.37 1.09
N THR A 133 -28.90 -13.39 1.34
CA THR A 133 -30.18 -13.59 2.04
C THR A 133 -31.09 -14.52 1.24
N VAL A 134 -31.32 -14.20 -0.04
CA VAL A 134 -32.17 -15.02 -0.92
C VAL A 134 -31.63 -16.43 -1.09
N SER A 135 -30.31 -16.59 -1.15
CA SER A 135 -29.67 -17.91 -1.26
C SER A 135 -29.87 -18.76 0.01
N SER A 136 -29.86 -18.13 1.19
CA SER A 136 -30.09 -18.81 2.47
C SER A 136 -31.55 -19.18 2.73
N GLU A 137 -32.49 -18.45 2.14
CA GLU A 137 -33.94 -18.67 2.28
C GLU A 137 -34.53 -19.57 1.17
N ALA A 138 -33.68 -20.07 0.26
CA ALA A 138 -34.15 -20.58 -1.02
C ALA A 138 -35.00 -21.88 -0.93
N GLY A 139 -36.25 -21.77 -1.39
CA GLY A 139 -37.05 -22.87 -1.94
C GLY A 139 -37.00 -22.92 -3.48
N ASN A 140 -37.68 -23.89 -4.12
CA ASN A 140 -37.62 -24.17 -5.57
C ASN A 140 -37.89 -22.98 -6.53
N ASP A 141 -38.51 -21.88 -6.07
CA ASP A 141 -38.90 -20.73 -6.90
C ASP A 141 -37.90 -19.55 -6.86
N SER A 142 -36.77 -19.71 -6.17
CA SER A 142 -35.79 -18.63 -5.95
C SER A 142 -34.82 -18.44 -7.13
N GLY A 143 -34.75 -19.40 -8.06
CA GLY A 143 -33.78 -19.45 -9.15
C GLY A 143 -33.81 -18.24 -10.11
N PRO A 144 -34.97 -17.87 -10.69
CA PRO A 144 -35.05 -16.73 -11.61
C PRO A 144 -34.73 -15.39 -10.94
N ARG A 145 -35.10 -15.24 -9.66
CA ARG A 145 -34.81 -14.04 -8.87
C ARG A 145 -33.31 -13.93 -8.56
N LEU A 146 -32.67 -15.03 -8.17
CA LEU A 146 -31.22 -15.09 -7.95
C LEU A 146 -30.45 -14.74 -9.22
N ALA A 147 -30.78 -15.36 -10.35
CA ALA A 147 -30.14 -15.09 -11.63
C ALA A 147 -30.25 -13.61 -12.06
N GLY A 148 -31.39 -12.97 -11.79
CA GLY A 148 -31.58 -11.54 -12.04
C GLY A 148 -30.66 -10.66 -11.18
N LEU A 149 -30.53 -10.97 -9.88
CA LEU A 149 -29.65 -10.24 -8.96
C LEU A 149 -28.17 -10.45 -9.29
N GLU A 150 -27.77 -11.67 -9.63
CA GLU A 150 -26.41 -11.99 -10.07
C GLU A 150 -26.05 -11.24 -11.35
N SER A 151 -26.97 -11.20 -12.32
CA SER A 151 -26.78 -10.42 -13.55
C SER A 151 -26.66 -8.91 -13.27
N GLU A 152 -27.39 -8.37 -12.29
CA GLU A 152 -27.25 -6.96 -11.91
C GLU A 152 -25.91 -6.69 -11.22
N LEU A 153 -25.47 -7.59 -10.34
CA LEU A 153 -24.16 -7.51 -9.68
C LEU A 153 -23.03 -7.53 -10.72
N ASP A 154 -23.14 -8.36 -11.75
CA ASP A 154 -22.17 -8.43 -12.84
C ASP A 154 -22.08 -7.13 -13.64
N LEU A 155 -23.21 -6.49 -13.91
CA LEU A 155 -23.24 -5.19 -14.60
C LEU A 155 -22.60 -4.08 -13.76
N VAL A 156 -22.91 -4.03 -12.46
CA VAL A 156 -22.31 -3.07 -11.52
C VAL A 156 -20.80 -3.28 -11.43
N ARG A 157 -20.36 -4.54 -11.30
CA ARG A 157 -18.93 -4.89 -11.25
C ARG A 157 -18.20 -4.48 -12.53
N ALA A 158 -18.72 -4.85 -13.70
CA ALA A 158 -18.11 -4.50 -14.99
C ALA A 158 -18.01 -2.98 -15.18
N ARG A 159 -19.02 -2.22 -14.72
CA ARG A 159 -18.96 -0.76 -14.77
C ARG A 159 -17.87 -0.19 -13.85
N ARG A 160 -17.74 -0.70 -12.62
CA ARG A 160 -16.66 -0.27 -11.70
C ARG A 160 -15.28 -0.58 -12.25
N GLU A 161 -15.07 -1.78 -12.80
CA GLU A 161 -13.80 -2.18 -13.42
C GLU A 161 -13.44 -1.27 -14.60
N HIS A 162 -14.43 -0.84 -15.38
CA HIS A 162 -14.21 0.09 -16.47
C HIS A 162 -13.82 1.50 -15.99
N LEU A 163 -14.41 1.98 -14.89
CA LEU A 163 -14.12 3.30 -14.32
C LEU A 163 -12.79 3.34 -13.55
N GLN A 164 -12.36 2.20 -13.02
CA GLN A 164 -11.24 2.10 -12.08
C GLN A 164 -9.96 2.84 -12.52
N PRO A 165 -9.43 2.66 -13.76
CA PRO A 165 -8.17 3.32 -14.16
C PRO A 165 -8.25 4.85 -14.11
N ASP A 166 -9.42 5.41 -14.43
CA ASP A 166 -9.64 6.86 -14.46
C ASP A 166 -9.79 7.44 -13.05
N VAL A 167 -10.40 6.67 -12.16
CA VAL A 167 -10.55 7.01 -10.75
C VAL A 167 -9.19 6.94 -10.04
N GLU A 168 -8.37 5.93 -10.33
CA GLU A 168 -6.98 5.84 -9.88
C GLU A 168 -6.19 7.09 -10.31
N GLU A 169 -6.25 7.46 -11.60
CA GLU A 169 -5.58 8.66 -12.13
C GLU A 169 -6.06 9.95 -11.45
N ALA A 170 -7.37 10.08 -11.19
CA ALA A 170 -7.94 11.24 -10.52
C ALA A 170 -7.46 11.36 -9.05
N ILE A 171 -7.43 10.25 -8.31
CA ILE A 171 -6.93 10.20 -6.94
C ILE A 171 -5.42 10.55 -6.89
N GLU A 172 -4.63 9.95 -7.79
CA GLU A 172 -3.20 10.21 -7.90
C GLU A 172 -2.89 11.67 -8.19
N SER A 173 -3.66 12.26 -9.11
CA SER A 173 -3.53 13.67 -9.48
C SER A 173 -3.89 14.58 -8.31
N ALA A 174 -4.97 14.27 -7.58
CA ALA A 174 -5.38 15.04 -6.41
C ALA A 174 -4.31 15.02 -5.31
N ILE A 175 -3.73 13.85 -5.00
CA ILE A 175 -2.66 13.72 -4.01
C ILE A 175 -1.37 14.38 -4.51
N SER A 176 -1.02 14.20 -5.79
CA SER A 176 0.18 14.81 -6.38
C SER A 176 0.11 16.34 -6.31
N ALA A 177 -1.07 16.94 -6.58
CA ALA A 177 -1.26 18.38 -6.47
C ALA A 177 -1.00 18.87 -5.03
N VAL A 178 -1.51 18.16 -4.03
CA VAL A 178 -1.23 18.48 -2.61
C VAL A 178 0.25 18.30 -2.30
N ALA A 179 0.89 17.23 -2.78
CA ALA A 179 2.32 17.01 -2.56
C ALA A 179 3.17 18.15 -3.16
N VAL A 180 2.84 18.64 -4.36
CA VAL A 180 3.49 19.82 -4.97
C VAL A 180 3.28 21.07 -4.11
N GLU A 181 2.04 21.36 -3.71
CA GLU A 181 1.69 22.52 -2.87
C GLU A 181 2.45 22.50 -1.54
N GLN A 182 2.51 21.33 -0.90
CA GLN A 182 3.21 21.08 0.36
C GLN A 182 4.73 20.90 0.18
N ARG A 183 5.21 20.98 -1.07
CA ARG A 183 6.62 20.81 -1.48
C ARG A 183 7.21 19.46 -1.04
N LEU A 184 6.40 18.41 -0.96
CA LEU A 184 6.81 17.04 -0.62
C LEU A 184 7.18 16.30 -1.91
N GLY A 185 8.45 15.92 -2.06
CA GLY A 185 8.92 15.24 -3.26
C GLY A 185 8.88 16.08 -4.54
N ALA A 186 8.53 17.37 -4.44
CA ALA A 186 8.30 18.23 -5.60
C ALA A 186 9.60 18.56 -6.38
N LEU A 187 9.56 18.31 -7.69
CA LEU A 187 10.58 18.63 -8.69
C LEU A 187 9.94 19.48 -9.79
N GLY A 188 9.67 20.75 -9.47
CA GLY A 188 8.80 21.60 -10.30
C GLY A 188 7.34 21.19 -10.12
N GLU A 189 6.67 20.85 -11.23
CA GLU A 189 5.30 20.33 -11.23
C GLU A 189 5.22 18.80 -11.04
N PHE A 190 6.37 18.12 -10.99
CA PHE A 190 6.44 16.67 -10.81
C PHE A 190 6.62 16.31 -9.33
N VAL A 191 6.15 15.13 -8.93
CA VAL A 191 6.34 14.57 -7.58
C VAL A 191 7.19 13.31 -7.66
N PHE A 192 8.20 13.21 -6.80
CA PHE A 192 9.03 12.02 -6.63
C PHE A 192 9.03 11.53 -5.16
N PRO A 193 8.74 10.23 -4.92
CA PRO A 193 8.28 9.25 -5.91
C PRO A 193 6.89 9.60 -6.47
N PRO A 194 6.56 9.19 -7.70
CA PRO A 194 5.23 9.42 -8.26
C PRO A 194 4.16 8.79 -7.38
N VAL A 195 3.01 9.45 -7.26
CA VAL A 195 1.83 8.84 -6.63
C VAL A 195 1.30 7.77 -7.59
N ASP A 196 1.25 6.53 -7.13
CA ASP A 196 0.85 5.40 -7.97
C ASP A 196 0.04 4.43 -7.10
N ILE A 197 -1.28 4.31 -7.32
CA ILE A 197 -2.19 3.48 -6.52
C ILE A 197 -2.95 2.43 -7.35
N ARG A 198 -3.46 1.39 -6.71
CA ARG A 198 -4.29 0.36 -7.33
C ARG A 198 -5.48 0.06 -6.44
N LEU A 199 -6.70 0.31 -6.90
CA LEU A 199 -7.93 -0.01 -6.19
C LEU A 199 -8.25 -1.50 -6.39
N THR A 200 -8.05 -2.32 -5.36
CA THR A 200 -8.22 -3.77 -5.44
C THR A 200 -8.64 -4.34 -4.08
N GLU A 201 -8.50 -5.64 -3.88
CA GLU A 201 -8.59 -6.28 -2.58
C GLU A 201 -7.15 -6.53 -2.09
N PRO A 202 -6.63 -5.72 -1.14
CA PRO A 202 -5.27 -5.90 -0.64
C PRO A 202 -5.15 -7.21 0.13
N PRO A 203 -3.94 -7.79 0.21
CA PRO A 203 -3.72 -9.00 1.02
C PRO A 203 -4.13 -8.76 2.47
N LYS A 204 -4.45 -9.84 3.19
CA LYS A 204 -4.57 -9.76 4.66
C LYS A 204 -3.18 -9.90 5.27
N VAL A 205 -3.05 -9.61 6.55
CA VAL A 205 -1.80 -9.81 7.29
C VAL A 205 -2.02 -10.73 8.46
N LEU A 206 -1.21 -11.79 8.55
CA LEU A 206 -1.04 -12.59 9.74
C LEU A 206 -0.01 -11.92 10.64
N ILE A 207 -0.47 -11.47 11.81
CA ILE A 207 0.32 -10.82 12.85
C ILE A 207 0.52 -11.80 13.99
N THR A 208 1.73 -11.85 14.54
CA THR A 208 2.01 -12.57 15.79
C THR A 208 2.55 -11.66 16.89
N SER A 209 2.24 -12.04 18.13
CA SER A 209 2.79 -11.47 19.35
C SER A 209 3.11 -12.59 20.35
N PRO A 210 4.17 -12.46 21.16
CA PRO A 210 4.31 -13.24 22.38
C PRO A 210 3.04 -13.08 23.24
N ARG A 211 2.74 -14.08 24.07
CA ARG A 211 1.58 -14.01 24.97
C ARG A 211 1.87 -13.24 26.25
N ASP A 212 3.13 -13.16 26.64
CA ASP A 212 3.60 -12.53 27.88
C ASP A 212 3.80 -11.01 27.77
N ARG A 213 3.80 -10.46 26.55
CA ARG A 213 3.90 -9.03 26.27
C ARG A 213 3.29 -8.70 24.92
N ILE A 214 2.90 -7.44 24.73
CA ILE A 214 2.40 -6.96 23.43
C ILE A 214 3.59 -6.50 22.59
N GLU A 215 4.02 -7.33 21.65
CA GLU A 215 5.14 -7.06 20.75
C GLU A 215 4.85 -7.66 19.38
N ARG A 216 5.01 -6.86 18.32
CA ARG A 216 4.79 -7.32 16.94
C ARG A 216 6.02 -8.10 16.46
N THR A 217 5.90 -9.41 16.29
CA THR A 217 7.05 -10.28 15.96
C THR A 217 7.10 -10.77 14.52
N ASN A 218 5.96 -10.99 13.87
CA ASN A 218 5.91 -11.38 12.46
C ASN A 218 4.76 -10.66 11.75
N ASP A 219 5.00 -10.37 10.47
CA ASP A 219 4.05 -9.83 9.51
C ASP A 219 4.10 -10.70 8.25
N VAL A 220 3.06 -11.49 8.01
CA VAL A 220 2.98 -12.35 6.82
C VAL A 220 1.77 -11.97 5.98
N LEU A 221 2.01 -11.54 4.74
CA LEU A 221 0.95 -11.27 3.78
C LEU A 221 0.29 -12.59 3.36
N VAL A 222 -1.02 -12.66 3.51
CA VAL A 222 -1.84 -13.80 3.13
C VAL A 222 -2.91 -13.41 2.12
N ASP A 223 -3.40 -14.39 1.38
CA ASP A 223 -4.36 -14.23 0.30
C ASP A 223 -5.59 -13.40 0.75
N PRO A 224 -6.02 -12.39 -0.04
CA PRO A 224 -7.20 -11.59 0.27
C PRO A 224 -8.50 -12.39 0.42
N HIS A 225 -8.60 -13.58 -0.16
CA HIS A 225 -9.76 -14.46 -0.15
C HIS A 225 -9.65 -15.61 0.84
N VAL A 226 -8.64 -15.62 1.72
CA VAL A 226 -8.54 -16.63 2.78
C VAL A 226 -9.82 -16.62 3.63
N GLN A 227 -10.43 -17.79 3.80
CA GLN A 227 -11.71 -17.93 4.50
C GLN A 227 -11.54 -17.77 6.01
N VAL A 228 -12.64 -17.51 6.72
CA VAL A 228 -12.59 -17.29 8.17
C VAL A 228 -12.07 -18.52 8.90
N GLU A 229 -12.48 -19.71 8.45
CA GLU A 229 -12.07 -20.99 9.01
C GLU A 229 -10.55 -21.21 8.86
N ASP A 230 -9.99 -20.86 7.69
CA ASP A 230 -8.54 -20.93 7.44
C ASP A 230 -7.76 -19.92 8.29
N ARG A 231 -8.32 -18.72 8.50
CA ARG A 231 -7.75 -17.70 9.41
C ARG A 231 -7.66 -18.23 10.83
N GLU A 232 -8.76 -18.80 11.33
CA GLU A 232 -8.82 -19.38 12.68
C GLU A 232 -7.90 -20.59 12.82
N ALA A 233 -7.79 -21.42 11.78
CA ALA A 233 -6.87 -22.56 11.77
C ALA A 233 -5.40 -22.12 11.85
N MET A 234 -4.99 -21.10 11.08
CA MET A 234 -3.64 -20.54 11.16
C MET A 234 -3.35 -19.97 12.56
N GLU A 235 -4.29 -19.20 13.10
CA GLU A 235 -4.13 -18.57 14.40
C GLU A 235 -4.06 -19.58 15.55
N SER A 236 -4.90 -20.62 15.51
CA SER A 236 -4.92 -21.67 16.54
C SER A 236 -3.67 -22.53 16.47
N ARG A 237 -3.20 -22.84 15.26
CA ARG A 237 -1.96 -23.59 15.08
C ARG A 237 -0.77 -22.88 15.71
N LEU A 238 -0.62 -21.57 15.51
CA LEU A 238 0.47 -20.79 16.11
C LEU A 238 0.40 -20.72 17.63
N LEU A 239 -0.81 -20.71 18.19
CA LEU A 239 -0.99 -20.80 19.64
C LEU A 239 -0.56 -22.18 20.15
N GLU A 240 -0.94 -23.25 19.48
CA GLU A 240 -0.69 -24.63 19.89
C GLU A 240 0.77 -25.07 19.72
N SER A 241 1.42 -24.71 18.61
CA SER A 241 2.78 -25.17 18.30
C SER A 241 3.87 -24.27 18.87
N ASP A 242 3.64 -22.97 18.96
CA ASP A 242 4.68 -21.97 19.24
C ASP A 242 4.36 -21.05 20.42
N ASP A 243 3.21 -21.26 21.08
CA ASP A 243 2.72 -20.42 22.19
C ASP A 243 2.61 -18.93 21.81
N LEU A 244 2.21 -18.66 20.56
CA LEU A 244 2.06 -17.31 20.03
C LEU A 244 0.60 -16.85 19.99
N SER A 245 0.38 -15.61 20.38
CA SER A 245 -0.85 -14.88 20.08
C SER A 245 -0.84 -14.51 18.60
N ALA A 246 -1.88 -14.86 17.85
CA ALA A 246 -1.93 -14.62 16.41
C ALA A 246 -3.27 -14.01 15.97
N LEU A 247 -3.22 -13.19 14.92
CA LEU A 247 -4.38 -12.56 14.31
C LEU A 247 -4.16 -12.37 12.80
N VAL A 248 -5.04 -12.95 11.98
CA VAL A 248 -5.18 -12.55 10.58
C VAL A 248 -6.14 -11.38 10.48
N ILE A 249 -5.66 -10.23 10.02
CA ILE A 249 -6.42 -8.99 9.92
C ILE A 249 -6.45 -8.46 8.49
N ASP A 250 -7.59 -7.86 8.15
CA ASP A 250 -7.79 -7.13 6.91
C ASP A 250 -7.12 -5.74 7.01
N ILE A 251 -6.45 -5.29 5.95
CA ILE A 251 -5.77 -3.99 5.90
C ILE A 251 -6.40 -3.08 4.86
N GLY A 252 -6.31 -1.76 5.08
CA GLY A 252 -6.84 -0.76 4.14
C GLY A 252 -5.98 -0.60 2.88
N GLY A 253 -4.69 -0.82 3.00
CA GLY A 253 -3.74 -0.77 1.90
C GLY A 253 -2.39 -1.37 2.26
N VAL A 254 -1.53 -1.53 1.25
CA VAL A 254 -0.14 -1.92 1.42
C VAL A 254 0.74 -1.09 0.48
N ALA A 255 1.84 -0.57 1.02
CA ALA A 255 2.81 0.28 0.32
C ALA A 255 3.68 -0.47 -0.73
N THR A 256 3.10 -1.39 -1.50
CA THR A 256 3.67 -1.85 -2.77
C THR A 256 3.78 -0.70 -3.77
N TYR A 257 4.44 -0.89 -4.91
CA TYR A 257 4.47 0.14 -5.97
C TYR A 257 3.91 -0.42 -7.29
N PRO A 258 2.70 -0.06 -7.75
CA PRO A 258 1.75 0.88 -7.13
C PRO A 258 1.23 0.40 -5.77
N ALA A 259 0.79 1.33 -4.91
CA ALA A 259 0.21 1.02 -3.61
C ALA A 259 -1.14 0.34 -3.80
N SER A 260 -1.33 -0.83 -3.19
CA SER A 260 -2.59 -1.56 -3.25
C SER A 260 -3.54 -1.03 -2.20
N LEU A 261 -4.76 -0.65 -2.57
CA LEU A 261 -5.74 -0.02 -1.70
C LEU A 261 -7.08 -0.75 -1.80
N TYR A 262 -7.80 -0.86 -0.69
CA TYR A 262 -9.13 -1.44 -0.68
C TYR A 262 -10.11 -0.62 -1.53
N SER A 263 -10.73 -1.29 -2.50
CA SER A 263 -11.66 -0.69 -3.46
C SER A 263 -13.09 -0.53 -2.92
N GLY A 264 -13.44 -1.12 -1.78
CA GLY A 264 -14.80 -1.07 -1.23
C GLY A 264 -15.07 0.10 -0.28
N GLY A 265 -14.13 1.02 -0.12
CA GLY A 265 -14.26 2.17 0.78
C GLY A 265 -14.98 3.38 0.19
N ASP A 266 -15.16 4.41 1.02
CA ASP A 266 -15.62 5.72 0.56
C ASP A 266 -14.43 6.56 0.04
N ILE A 267 -14.75 7.62 -0.70
CA ILE A 267 -13.75 8.51 -1.32
C ILE A 267 -12.77 9.11 -0.30
N LYS A 268 -13.26 9.46 0.90
CA LYS A 268 -12.46 10.11 1.93
C LYS A 268 -11.45 9.12 2.51
N GLY A 269 -11.90 7.94 2.89
CA GLY A 269 -11.07 6.83 3.34
C GLY A 269 -10.03 6.46 2.28
N THR A 270 -10.45 6.28 1.03
CA THR A 270 -9.53 5.96 -0.08
C THR A 270 -8.44 7.02 -0.27
N LEU A 271 -8.77 8.31 -0.24
CA LEU A 271 -7.78 9.39 -0.36
C LEU A 271 -6.80 9.42 0.82
N ARG A 272 -7.30 9.20 2.04
CA ARG A 272 -6.47 9.16 3.25
C ARG A 272 -5.52 7.96 3.22
N THR A 273 -6.01 6.77 2.86
CA THR A 273 -5.17 5.57 2.72
C THR A 273 -4.17 5.73 1.57
N ALA A 274 -4.59 6.25 0.42
CA ALA A 274 -3.70 6.53 -0.70
C ALA A 274 -2.56 7.49 -0.31
N ALA A 275 -2.86 8.55 0.43
CA ALA A 275 -1.85 9.48 0.94
C ALA A 275 -0.93 8.83 1.98
N HIS A 276 -1.47 7.98 2.86
CA HIS A 276 -0.70 7.19 3.83
C HIS A 276 0.31 6.28 3.13
N GLU A 277 -0.14 5.45 2.17
CA GLU A 277 0.75 4.54 1.45
C GLU A 277 1.80 5.28 0.61
N TRP A 278 1.42 6.39 -0.02
CA TRP A 278 2.39 7.20 -0.76
C TRP A 278 3.42 7.88 0.15
N LEU A 279 3.04 8.28 1.37
CA LEU A 279 4.00 8.79 2.35
C LEU A 279 5.06 7.73 2.69
N HIS A 280 4.69 6.46 2.79
CA HIS A 280 5.66 5.37 2.94
C HIS A 280 6.65 5.30 1.77
N HIS A 281 6.17 5.46 0.51
CA HIS A 281 7.07 5.56 -0.65
C HIS A 281 8.00 6.77 -0.57
N TYR A 282 7.49 7.94 -0.15
CA TYR A 282 8.30 9.13 0.03
C TYR A 282 9.36 8.95 1.13
N LEU A 283 8.96 8.38 2.27
CA LEU A 283 9.80 8.13 3.44
C LEU A 283 10.84 7.05 3.19
N PHE A 284 10.62 6.11 2.27
CA PHE A 284 11.63 5.13 1.83
C PHE A 284 12.96 5.80 1.43
N PHE A 285 12.89 7.01 0.86
CA PHE A 285 14.07 7.80 0.48
C PHE A 285 14.59 8.73 1.58
N LYS A 286 14.07 8.61 2.80
CA LYS A 286 14.37 9.49 3.94
C LYS A 286 14.92 8.67 5.11
N PRO A 287 15.72 9.30 6.00
CA PRO A 287 16.22 8.64 7.20
C PRO A 287 15.15 7.90 8.00
N LEU A 288 13.97 8.49 8.19
CA LEU A 288 12.91 7.85 8.96
C LEU A 288 12.43 6.51 8.35
N GLY A 289 12.24 6.45 7.03
CA GLY A 289 11.82 5.21 6.37
C GLY A 289 12.94 4.18 6.22
N GLN A 290 14.17 4.62 5.99
CA GLN A 290 15.33 3.72 5.91
C GLN A 290 15.62 3.02 7.24
N ASN A 291 15.16 3.59 8.35
CA ASN A 291 15.39 3.10 9.70
C ASN A 291 14.10 2.57 10.38
N ILE A 292 13.03 2.34 9.61
CA ILE A 292 11.72 1.91 10.15
C ILE A 292 11.80 0.62 10.97
N TYR A 293 12.68 -0.32 10.60
CA TYR A 293 12.86 -1.61 11.28
C TYR A 293 13.99 -1.61 12.32
N GLN A 294 14.54 -0.44 12.68
CA GLN A 294 15.61 -0.38 13.70
C GLN A 294 15.10 -0.63 15.11
N SER A 295 13.88 -0.20 15.42
CA SER A 295 13.22 -0.43 16.70
C SER A 295 11.70 -0.30 16.57
N SER A 296 10.95 -0.78 17.57
CA SER A 296 9.50 -0.62 17.63
C SER A 296 9.08 0.85 17.68
N GLU A 297 9.87 1.72 18.33
CA GLU A 297 9.62 3.16 18.36
C GLU A 297 9.81 3.80 16.99
N MET A 298 10.83 3.39 16.22
CA MET A 298 11.01 3.89 14.85
C MET A 298 9.88 3.45 13.93
N GLN A 299 9.42 2.20 14.08
CA GLN A 299 8.25 1.71 13.34
C GLN A 299 7.01 2.51 13.71
N ALA A 300 6.71 2.67 14.99
CA ALA A 300 5.56 3.43 15.48
C ALA A 300 5.63 4.91 15.08
N LEU A 301 6.80 5.54 15.14
CA LEU A 301 7.01 6.93 14.71
C LEU A 301 6.71 7.10 13.22
N ASN A 302 7.17 6.17 12.38
CA ASN A 302 6.93 6.19 10.95
C ASN A 302 5.43 5.99 10.63
N GLU A 303 4.81 4.93 11.14
CA GLU A 303 3.39 4.64 10.90
C GLU A 303 2.48 5.75 11.42
N THR A 304 2.77 6.30 12.60
CA THR A 304 1.98 7.40 13.18
C THR A 304 2.13 8.68 12.38
N LEU A 305 3.34 9.01 11.90
CA LEU A 305 3.54 10.13 10.99
C LEU A 305 2.73 9.95 9.70
N ALA A 306 2.83 8.77 9.06
CA ALA A 306 2.09 8.45 7.85
C ALA A 306 0.57 8.52 8.07
N ASN A 307 0.08 8.12 9.25
CA ASN A 307 -1.34 8.21 9.61
C ASN A 307 -1.81 9.66 9.76
N ILE A 308 -1.12 10.47 10.58
CA ILE A 308 -1.50 11.88 10.84
C ILE A 308 -1.39 12.70 9.55
N ALA A 309 -0.24 12.66 8.88
CA ALA A 309 -0.02 13.43 7.66
C ALA A 309 -0.85 12.90 6.48
N GLY A 310 -1.07 11.58 6.39
CA GLY A 310 -1.92 10.97 5.36
C GLY A 310 -3.37 11.42 5.48
N LYS A 311 -3.91 11.51 6.71
CA LYS A 311 -5.24 12.08 6.96
C LYS A 311 -5.35 13.52 6.47
N GLU A 312 -4.38 14.37 6.84
CA GLU A 312 -4.38 15.78 6.43
C GLU A 312 -4.23 15.96 4.90
N ILE A 313 -3.30 15.24 4.28
CA ILE A 313 -3.09 15.29 2.82
C ILE A 313 -4.33 14.78 2.08
N GLY A 314 -4.91 13.66 2.52
CA GLY A 314 -6.14 13.10 1.95
C GLY A 314 -7.33 14.06 2.07
N ASP A 315 -7.47 14.75 3.20
CA ASP A 315 -8.53 15.75 3.42
C ASP A 315 -8.34 17.02 2.56
N ILE A 316 -7.10 17.44 2.31
CA ILE A 316 -6.81 18.51 1.34
C ILE A 316 -7.16 18.03 -0.07
N ALA A 317 -6.75 16.82 -0.45
CA ALA A 317 -7.03 16.25 -1.77
C ALA A 317 -8.55 16.08 -2.01
N LEU A 318 -9.31 15.69 -0.99
CA LEU A 318 -10.76 15.59 -1.05
C LEU A 318 -11.41 16.95 -1.34
N ARG A 319 -10.91 18.04 -0.74
CA ARG A 319 -11.40 19.41 -1.04
C ARG A 319 -11.16 19.81 -2.49
N ASN A 320 -10.09 19.32 -3.11
CA ASN A 320 -9.82 19.54 -4.53
C ASN A 320 -10.79 18.75 -5.43
N LEU A 321 -11.46 17.72 -4.87
CA LEU A 321 -12.54 16.95 -5.50
C LEU A 321 -13.94 17.35 -4.99
N ALA A 322 -14.08 18.49 -4.29
CA ALA A 322 -15.29 18.88 -3.55
C ALA A 322 -16.64 18.79 -4.30
N PRO A 323 -16.74 19.04 -5.63
CA PRO A 323 -18.01 18.83 -6.34
C PRO A 323 -18.53 17.38 -6.28
N VAL A 324 -17.64 16.41 -6.10
CA VAL A 324 -17.93 14.96 -6.00
C VAL A 324 -18.26 14.55 -4.57
N ALA A 325 -17.52 15.07 -3.60
CA ALA A 325 -17.72 14.74 -2.18
C ALA A 325 -19.10 15.20 -1.68
N ALA A 326 -19.68 16.23 -2.29
CA ALA A 326 -21.01 16.75 -1.96
C ALA A 326 -22.18 15.96 -2.56
N SER A 327 -21.95 15.16 -3.62
CA SER A 327 -23.00 14.38 -4.30
C SER A 327 -23.14 12.95 -3.76
N ILE A 328 -22.11 12.43 -3.10
CA ILE A 328 -22.10 11.09 -2.53
C ILE A 328 -22.77 11.13 -1.16
N ASN A 329 -23.91 10.43 -1.00
CA ASN A 329 -24.48 10.17 0.33
C ASN A 329 -23.41 9.49 1.20
N PRO A 330 -23.17 9.94 2.44
CA PRO A 330 -22.22 9.29 3.34
C PRO A 330 -22.79 7.92 3.76
N SER A 331 -22.62 6.93 2.89
CA SER A 331 -22.65 5.53 3.26
C SER A 331 -21.38 5.26 4.07
N LEU A 332 -21.53 4.48 5.13
CA LEU A 332 -20.51 4.22 6.16
C LEU A 332 -19.13 4.00 5.54
N PRO A 333 -18.07 4.64 6.07
CA PRO A 333 -16.72 4.40 5.58
C PRO A 333 -16.42 2.92 5.71
N ILE A 334 -15.96 2.29 4.64
CA ILE A 334 -15.17 1.05 4.73
C ILE A 334 -13.77 1.38 4.21
N GLY A 335 -13.15 2.41 4.80
CA GLY A 335 -11.82 2.86 4.45
C GLY A 335 -11.18 3.46 5.68
N ASN A 336 -10.07 2.84 6.14
CA ASN A 336 -9.56 2.81 7.51
C ASN A 336 -10.46 2.00 8.46
N PHE A 337 -10.07 0.78 8.85
CA PHE A 337 -10.75 0.02 9.92
C PHE A 337 -10.96 0.88 11.18
N TYR A 338 -10.04 1.80 11.47
CA TYR A 338 -10.16 2.77 12.55
C TYR A 338 -11.29 3.79 12.38
N GLU A 339 -11.55 4.29 11.15
CA GLU A 339 -12.56 5.33 10.90
C GLU A 339 -13.90 4.78 10.41
N ALA A 340 -13.89 3.66 9.69
CA ALA A 340 -15.08 2.84 9.45
C ALA A 340 -15.75 2.46 10.77
N GLN A 341 -14.91 2.02 11.71
CA GLN A 341 -15.35 1.78 13.07
C GLN A 341 -15.70 3.08 13.78
N SER A 342 -15.03 4.23 13.52
CA SER A 342 -15.25 5.55 14.17
C SER A 342 -16.41 6.42 13.67
N ALA A 343 -16.84 6.30 12.41
CA ALA A 343 -17.89 7.15 11.83
C ALA A 343 -19.28 6.49 11.87
N ALA A 344 -19.34 5.16 11.95
CA ALA A 344 -20.55 4.44 12.36
C ALA A 344 -20.94 4.74 13.84
N ILE A 345 -20.00 5.26 14.65
CA ILE A 345 -20.09 5.43 16.12
C ILE A 345 -20.99 6.56 16.59
N ALA A 346 -21.21 7.60 15.79
CA ALA A 346 -21.87 8.82 16.28
C ALA A 346 -23.37 8.66 16.61
N LYS A 347 -23.89 7.41 16.69
CA LYS A 347 -25.28 7.09 17.02
C LYS A 347 -25.50 6.22 18.27
N VAL A 348 -24.48 5.99 19.10
CA VAL A 348 -24.69 5.47 20.47
C VAL A 348 -24.13 6.48 21.46
N ASP A 349 -24.99 7.35 21.98
CA ASP A 349 -24.64 8.49 22.85
C ASP A 349 -24.14 8.08 24.26
N GLU A 350 -23.67 6.84 24.44
CA GLU A 350 -23.27 6.29 25.76
C GLU A 350 -21.95 5.47 25.75
N PHE A 351 -21.49 4.95 24.60
CA PHE A 351 -20.27 4.11 24.55
C PHE A 351 -19.11 4.79 23.80
N ASP A 352 -18.14 5.29 24.55
CA ASP A 352 -16.88 5.82 23.99
C ASP A 352 -15.89 4.69 23.73
N PHE A 353 -15.89 4.18 22.50
CA PHE A 353 -14.99 3.12 22.07
C PHE A 353 -13.51 3.44 22.30
N GLN A 354 -13.10 4.68 22.02
CA GLN A 354 -11.69 5.05 22.12
C GLN A 354 -11.25 5.05 23.59
N HIS A 355 -12.10 5.54 24.49
CA HIS A 355 -11.85 5.50 25.92
C HIS A 355 -11.83 4.07 26.47
N GLU A 356 -12.82 3.25 26.13
CA GLU A 356 -12.91 1.88 26.64
C GLU A 356 -11.80 0.97 26.06
N MET A 357 -11.39 1.16 24.80
CA MET A 357 -10.26 0.44 24.23
C MET A 357 -8.92 0.84 24.87
N ARG A 358 -8.72 2.12 25.22
CA ARG A 358 -7.53 2.57 25.97
C ARG A 358 -7.46 1.94 27.36
N LYS A 359 -8.56 2.00 28.12
CA LYS A 359 -8.64 1.33 29.43
C LYS A 359 -8.38 -0.16 29.32
N THR A 360 -8.93 -0.80 28.29
CA THR A 360 -8.69 -2.22 28.03
C THR A 360 -7.20 -2.47 27.81
N ARG A 361 -6.55 -1.65 26.98
CA ARG A 361 -5.10 -1.75 26.71
C ARG A 361 -4.27 -1.59 27.99
N GLU A 362 -4.52 -0.55 28.77
CA GLU A 362 -3.81 -0.28 30.04
C GLU A 362 -3.95 -1.45 31.01
N ARG A 363 -5.16 -1.98 31.16
CA ARG A 363 -5.42 -3.10 32.05
C ARG A 363 -4.75 -4.40 31.57
N VAL A 364 -4.66 -4.61 30.26
CA VAL A 364 -3.93 -5.75 29.69
C VAL A 364 -2.44 -5.63 29.98
N ASP A 365 -1.84 -4.45 29.76
CA ASP A 365 -0.42 -4.21 30.09
C ASP A 365 -0.14 -4.52 31.58
N GLU A 366 -0.98 -4.03 32.51
CA GLU A 366 -0.86 -4.35 33.95
C GLU A 366 -0.91 -5.85 34.26
N LEU A 367 -1.81 -6.59 33.60
CA LEU A 367 -1.94 -8.03 33.83
C LEU A 367 -0.75 -8.80 33.29
N LEU A 368 -0.22 -8.39 32.13
CA LEU A 368 0.97 -8.99 31.52
C LEU A 368 2.23 -8.70 32.34
N ASP A 369 2.40 -7.48 32.85
CA ASP A 369 3.51 -7.11 33.74
C ASP A 369 3.52 -7.93 35.05
N LEU A 370 2.34 -8.33 35.52
CA LEU A 370 2.18 -9.23 36.67
C LEU A 370 2.35 -10.72 36.32
N GLY A 371 2.66 -11.06 35.07
CA GLY A 371 2.78 -12.43 34.57
C GLY A 371 1.46 -13.19 34.46
N LYS A 372 0.31 -12.49 34.48
CA LYS A 372 -1.04 -13.08 34.50
C LYS A 372 -1.61 -13.22 33.08
N ILE A 373 -0.90 -13.97 32.23
CA ILE A 373 -1.25 -14.15 30.80
C ILE A 373 -2.69 -14.62 30.60
N ALA A 374 -3.11 -15.71 31.24
CA ALA A 374 -4.46 -16.26 31.08
C ALA A 374 -5.55 -15.29 31.58
N ALA A 375 -5.25 -14.46 32.58
CA ALA A 375 -6.20 -13.45 33.07
C ALA A 375 -6.31 -12.29 32.08
N ALA A 376 -5.20 -11.87 31.46
CA ALA A 376 -5.20 -10.85 30.42
C ALA A 376 -6.02 -11.31 29.21
N GLU A 377 -5.85 -12.55 28.76
CA GLU A 377 -6.59 -13.12 27.63
C GLU A 377 -8.08 -13.28 27.92
N SER A 378 -8.43 -13.74 29.12
CA SER A 378 -9.84 -13.84 29.54
C SER A 378 -10.49 -12.44 29.59
N PHE A 379 -9.78 -11.46 30.16
CA PHE A 379 -10.24 -10.08 30.20
C PHE A 379 -10.43 -9.48 28.80
N MET A 380 -9.51 -9.73 27.86
CA MET A 380 -9.64 -9.28 26.48
C MET A 380 -10.87 -9.88 25.79
N GLU A 381 -11.18 -11.16 25.99
CA GLU A 381 -12.40 -11.76 25.43
C GLU A 381 -13.66 -11.15 26.05
N GLU A 382 -13.69 -10.91 27.36
CA GLU A 382 -14.80 -10.23 28.03
C GLU A 382 -15.03 -8.83 27.43
N GLN A 383 -13.97 -8.04 27.27
CA GLN A 383 -14.05 -6.71 26.66
C GLN A 383 -14.46 -6.77 25.18
N ARG A 384 -13.98 -7.77 24.43
CA ARG A 384 -14.42 -7.99 23.04
C ARG A 384 -15.93 -8.16 22.95
N GLN A 385 -16.55 -8.89 23.88
CA GLN A 385 -18.00 -9.05 23.91
C GLN A 385 -18.73 -7.74 24.22
N VAL A 386 -18.17 -6.91 25.11
CA VAL A 386 -18.69 -5.56 25.38
C VAL A 386 -18.62 -4.70 24.12
N PHE A 387 -17.49 -4.70 23.41
CA PHE A 387 -17.34 -3.99 22.14
C PHE A 387 -18.40 -4.46 21.12
N VAL A 388 -18.53 -5.77 20.91
CA VAL A 388 -19.53 -6.34 19.97
C VAL A 388 -20.96 -5.98 20.36
N ALA A 389 -21.30 -6.03 21.65
CA ALA A 389 -22.62 -5.66 22.15
C ALA A 389 -22.95 -4.17 21.91
N ASN A 390 -21.93 -3.32 21.84
CA ASN A 390 -22.06 -1.89 21.53
C ASN A 390 -21.89 -1.57 20.02
N GLY A 391 -21.93 -2.58 19.15
CA GLY A 391 -21.85 -2.42 17.69
C GLY A 391 -20.43 -2.42 17.11
N PHE A 392 -19.41 -2.64 17.94
CA PHE A 392 -18.01 -2.73 17.52
C PHE A 392 -17.64 -4.16 17.20
N ASN A 393 -17.81 -4.54 15.94
CA ASN A 393 -17.50 -5.90 15.52
C ASN A 393 -15.98 -6.16 15.52
N ILE A 394 -15.48 -6.78 16.58
CA ILE A 394 -14.11 -7.25 16.72
C ILE A 394 -14.15 -8.77 16.72
N ARG A 395 -13.57 -9.39 15.67
CA ARG A 395 -13.50 -10.86 15.56
C ARG A 395 -12.70 -11.47 16.70
N LYS A 396 -11.55 -10.88 17.03
CA LYS A 396 -10.62 -11.38 18.04
C LYS A 396 -9.85 -10.22 18.66
N LEU A 397 -9.85 -10.15 19.99
CA LEU A 397 -9.07 -9.20 20.79
C LEU A 397 -8.02 -9.97 21.57
N ASN A 398 -6.75 -9.79 21.23
CA ASN A 398 -5.61 -10.47 21.83
C ASN A 398 -4.34 -9.59 21.75
N GLN A 399 -3.21 -10.11 22.22
CA GLN A 399 -1.93 -9.40 22.15
C GLN A 399 -1.55 -9.06 20.69
N ALA A 400 -1.79 -9.95 19.72
CA ALA A 400 -1.55 -9.65 18.30
C ALA A 400 -2.42 -8.50 17.76
N TYR A 401 -3.68 -8.40 18.20
CA TYR A 401 -4.54 -7.24 17.91
C TYR A 401 -3.91 -5.95 18.42
N PHE A 402 -3.46 -5.91 19.67
CA PHE A 402 -2.82 -4.72 20.23
C PHE A 402 -1.43 -4.44 19.64
N ALA A 403 -0.68 -5.48 19.25
CA ALA A 403 0.62 -5.33 18.62
C ALA A 403 0.51 -4.69 17.24
N PHE A 404 -0.47 -5.10 16.44
CA PHE A 404 -0.76 -4.46 15.16
C PHE A 404 -1.33 -3.05 15.35
N ASN A 405 -2.46 -2.95 16.07
CA ASN A 405 -3.19 -1.70 16.13
C ASN A 405 -2.44 -0.63 16.94
N GLY A 406 -1.72 -1.03 17.98
CA GLY A 406 -0.91 -0.14 18.81
C GLY A 406 0.35 0.40 18.13
N THR A 407 0.71 -0.08 16.93
CA THR A 407 1.79 0.52 16.12
C THR A 407 1.42 1.95 15.71
N TYR A 408 0.13 2.22 15.51
CA TYR A 408 -0.41 3.57 15.31
C TYR A 408 -0.60 4.22 16.67
N ALA A 409 0.35 5.08 17.07
CA ALA A 409 0.36 5.66 18.40
C ALA A 409 -0.84 6.59 18.66
N ASP A 410 -1.50 7.09 17.61
CA ASP A 410 -2.72 7.90 17.72
C ASP A 410 -4.00 7.05 17.84
N SER A 411 -3.87 5.71 17.91
CA SER A 411 -4.99 4.79 18.14
C SER A 411 -5.24 4.54 19.63
N ALA A 412 -6.49 4.22 19.99
CA ALA A 412 -6.82 3.78 21.34
C ALA A 412 -6.20 2.43 21.76
N ALA A 413 -5.61 1.68 20.81
CA ALA A 413 -4.93 0.42 21.08
C ALA A 413 -3.46 0.61 21.51
N SER A 414 -2.94 1.84 21.44
CA SER A 414 -1.57 2.18 21.80
C SER A 414 -1.46 2.79 23.19
N SER A 415 -0.39 2.45 23.90
CA SER A 415 0.07 3.12 25.12
C SER A 415 1.32 4.00 24.87
N SER A 416 1.70 4.18 23.59
CA SER A 416 2.90 4.91 23.20
C SER A 416 2.73 6.44 23.29
N PRO A 417 3.73 7.18 23.82
CA PRO A 417 3.70 8.65 23.85
C PRO A 417 3.95 9.30 22.48
N ILE A 418 4.26 8.52 21.45
CA ILE A 418 4.69 9.00 20.12
C ILE A 418 3.66 9.91 19.45
N ALA A 419 2.37 9.65 19.64
CA ALA A 419 1.34 10.52 19.07
C ALA A 419 1.39 11.93 19.66
N ASP A 420 1.49 12.05 20.98
CA ASP A 420 1.60 13.35 21.65
C ASP A 420 2.88 14.07 21.24
N GLN A 421 3.99 13.35 21.13
CA GLN A 421 5.27 13.89 20.67
C GLN A 421 5.19 14.40 19.23
N LEU A 422 4.60 13.62 18.31
CA LEU A 422 4.36 14.06 16.94
C LEU A 422 3.41 15.26 16.86
N ASN A 423 2.37 15.30 17.71
CA ASN A 423 1.42 16.41 17.77
C ASN A 423 2.10 17.72 18.19
N ARG A 424 3.13 17.68 19.05
CA ARG A 424 3.94 18.88 19.36
C ARG A 424 4.69 19.40 18.14
N TYR A 425 5.38 18.52 17.40
CA TYR A 425 6.00 18.89 16.13
C TYR A 425 4.98 19.40 15.11
N ARG A 426 3.80 18.77 15.05
CA ARG A 426 2.72 19.19 14.16
C ARG A 426 2.22 20.58 14.52
N ALA A 427 2.08 20.90 15.81
CA ALA A 427 1.67 22.22 16.29
C ALA A 427 2.71 23.31 15.98
N ALA A 428 4.00 22.97 15.99
CA ALA A 428 5.08 23.88 15.58
C ALA A 428 5.18 24.06 14.05
N ALA A 429 4.65 23.11 13.27
CA ALA A 429 4.70 23.14 11.82
C ALA A 429 3.67 24.11 11.22
N SER A 430 4.13 24.95 10.28
CA SER A 430 3.24 25.86 9.54
C SER A 430 2.22 25.15 8.63
N ASN A 431 2.54 23.94 8.17
CA ASN A 431 1.69 23.10 7.32
C ASN A 431 2.15 21.63 7.36
N VAL A 432 1.34 20.73 6.80
CA VAL A 432 1.63 19.29 6.76
C VAL A 432 2.94 18.98 6.02
N GLY A 433 3.28 19.73 4.97
CA GLY A 433 4.54 19.55 4.25
C GLY A 433 5.77 19.83 5.10
N SER A 434 5.72 20.88 5.92
CA SER A 434 6.79 21.23 6.85
C SER A 434 6.88 20.21 7.97
N PHE A 435 5.74 19.77 8.50
CA PHE A 435 5.66 18.71 9.50
C PHE A 435 6.34 17.43 9.03
N VAL A 436 5.93 16.89 7.87
CA VAL A 436 6.52 15.67 7.31
C VAL A 436 8.02 15.81 7.07
N LYS A 437 8.49 16.97 6.58
CA LYS A 437 9.93 17.19 6.34
C LYS A 437 10.75 17.23 7.62
N MET A 438 10.22 17.83 8.69
CA MET A 438 10.89 17.84 9.99
C MET A 438 11.08 16.41 10.49
N ILE A 439 10.01 15.62 10.52
CA ILE A 439 10.07 14.27 11.08
C ILE A 439 10.84 13.29 10.19
N ALA A 440 10.74 13.42 8.86
CA ALA A 440 11.41 12.54 7.91
C ALA A 440 12.94 12.51 8.05
N GLY A 441 13.55 13.54 8.66
CA GLY A 441 14.99 13.67 8.85
C GLY A 441 15.57 12.83 10.00
N PHE A 442 14.73 12.27 10.88
CA PHE A 442 15.20 11.49 12.02
C PHE A 442 15.60 10.07 11.63
N SER A 443 16.82 9.68 11.99
CA SER A 443 17.35 8.33 11.76
C SER A 443 17.26 7.43 13.00
N SER A 444 16.88 7.98 14.16
CA SER A 444 16.70 7.24 15.41
C SER A 444 15.72 7.98 16.31
N TYR A 445 15.03 7.22 17.18
CA TYR A 445 14.06 7.78 18.11
C TYR A 445 14.70 8.68 19.17
N GLN A 446 15.92 8.36 19.63
CA GLN A 446 16.66 9.21 20.56
C GLN A 446 16.88 10.61 19.99
N LYS A 447 17.30 10.72 18.73
CA LYS A 447 17.52 12.03 18.10
C LYS A 447 16.21 12.83 17.96
N PHE A 448 15.12 12.14 17.66
CA PHE A 448 13.78 12.74 17.63
C PHE A 448 13.40 13.34 19.00
N MET A 449 13.72 12.64 20.09
CA MET A 449 13.46 13.12 21.46
C MET A 449 14.38 14.28 21.85
N ASP A 450 15.68 14.19 21.54
CA ASP A 450 16.65 15.24 21.86
C ASP A 450 16.24 16.60 21.23
N GLU A 451 15.79 16.58 19.97
CA GLU A 451 15.31 17.78 19.28
C GLU A 451 13.93 18.25 19.80
N LEU A 452 13.07 17.32 20.26
CA LEU A 452 11.76 17.68 20.83
C LEU A 452 11.93 18.43 22.16
N ASP A 453 12.87 18.01 23.00
CA ASP A 453 13.20 18.66 24.26
C ASP A 453 13.81 20.07 24.07
N GLU A 454 14.39 20.35 22.89
CA GLU A 454 14.82 21.70 22.52
C GLU A 454 13.65 22.57 22.03
N LEU A 455 12.66 21.98 21.37
CA LEU A 455 11.47 22.68 20.89
C LEU A 455 10.55 23.15 22.03
N ASP A 456 10.55 22.42 23.16
CA ASP A 456 9.77 22.73 24.36
C ASP A 456 10.44 23.78 25.28
N LYS A 457 11.67 24.23 24.97
CA LYS A 457 12.39 25.30 25.69
C LYS A 457 12.17 26.67 25.05
#